data_AF-A0A3D1REW6-F1
#
_entry.id   AF-A0A3D1REW6-F1
#
_cell.length_a   1.000
_cell.length_b   1.000
_cell.length_c   1.000
_cell.angle_alpha   90.00
_cell.angle_beta   90.00
_cell.angle_gamma   90.00
#
_symmetry.space_group_name_H-M   'P 1'
#
loop_
_entity.id
_entity.type
_entity.pdbx_description
1 polymer ?
#
loop_
_entity_poly.entity_id
_entity_poly.type
_entity_poly.pdbx_seq_one_letter_code
_entity_poly.pdbx_strand_id
1 'polypeptide(L)'
;MEPNTPNLPQPGQPITVEAVDELGRRAVFEGLVRRADSSGVAMSLAPRAGAVEVLAQGIRALVRFADQAGLHFFEASVVEATAGERLEVVLDAPSGVRTNQRRRFMRLRMRRPIT
;
A
#
# COMPACT_ATOMS: atom_id res chain seq x y z
N MET A 1 -26.33 -12.12 0.96
CA MET A 1 -24.86 -12.30 0.85
C MET A 1 -24.29 -10.92 0.61
N GLU A 2 -23.70 -10.29 1.62
CA GLU A 2 -22.99 -9.04 1.40
C GLU A 2 -21.75 -9.36 0.55
N PRO A 3 -21.47 -8.60 -0.53
CA PRO A 3 -20.24 -8.79 -1.28
C PRO A 3 -19.08 -8.53 -0.32
N ASN A 4 -18.12 -9.46 -0.27
CA ASN A 4 -16.84 -9.25 0.41
C ASN A 4 -16.15 -8.05 -0.23
N THR A 5 -16.41 -6.85 0.26
CA THR A 5 -15.67 -5.67 -0.14
C THR A 5 -14.22 -5.94 0.20
N PRO A 6 -13.30 -5.94 -0.78
CA PRO A 6 -11.89 -6.12 -0.48
C PRO A 6 -11.49 -5.06 0.55
N ASN A 7 -10.80 -5.47 1.60
CA ASN A 7 -10.37 -4.58 2.66
C ASN A 7 -9.25 -3.70 2.09
N LEU A 8 -9.62 -2.63 1.38
CA LEU A 8 -8.69 -1.70 0.73
C LEU A 8 -8.17 -0.68 1.74
N PRO A 9 -6.95 -0.16 1.56
CA PRO A 9 -6.43 0.87 2.43
C PRO A 9 -7.20 2.19 2.26
N GLN A 10 -7.38 2.94 3.34
CA GLN A 10 -8.11 4.21 3.33
C GLN A 10 -7.23 5.39 2.88
N PRO A 11 -7.80 6.46 2.29
CA PRO A 11 -7.06 7.69 2.01
C PRO A 11 -6.34 8.22 3.26
N GLY A 12 -5.09 8.63 3.10
CA GLY A 12 -4.21 9.08 4.19
C GLY A 12 -3.58 7.96 5.01
N GLN A 13 -3.90 6.68 4.73
CA GLN A 13 -3.31 5.55 5.44
C GLN A 13 -1.84 5.34 5.03
N PRO A 14 -0.93 5.14 6.00
CA PRO A 14 0.44 4.76 5.71
C PRO A 14 0.54 3.39 5.06
N ILE A 15 1.37 3.31 4.03
CA ILE A 15 1.64 2.07 3.29
C ILE A 15 3.12 1.88 3.05
N THR A 16 3.50 0.63 2.85
CA THR A 16 4.81 0.22 2.33
C THR A 16 4.60 -0.50 1.01
N VAL A 17 5.35 -0.10 -0.01
CA VAL A 17 5.31 -0.71 -1.34
C VAL A 17 6.64 -1.35 -1.61
N GLU A 18 6.62 -2.61 -1.98
CA GLU A 18 7.80 -3.35 -2.39
C GLU A 18 7.64 -3.74 -3.86
N ALA A 19 8.65 -3.44 -4.67
CA ALA A 19 8.68 -3.79 -6.08
C ALA A 19 10.00 -4.46 -6.43
N VAL A 20 9.96 -5.35 -7.41
CA VAL A 20 11.13 -6.01 -7.99
C VAL A 20 11.10 -5.71 -9.48
N ASP A 21 12.16 -5.07 -9.98
CA ASP A 21 12.25 -4.74 -11.40
C ASP A 21 12.64 -5.97 -12.25
N GLU A 22 12.72 -5.77 -13.57
CA GLU A 22 13.08 -6.82 -14.54
C GLU A 22 14.49 -7.39 -14.33
N LEU A 23 15.38 -6.63 -13.67
CA LEU A 23 16.74 -7.03 -13.34
C LEU A 23 16.84 -7.73 -11.98
N GLY A 24 15.70 -7.96 -11.31
CA GLY A 24 15.64 -8.54 -9.97
C GLY A 24 16.04 -7.59 -8.85
N ARG A 25 16.19 -6.28 -9.12
CA ARG A 25 16.49 -5.29 -8.10
C ARG A 25 15.23 -5.02 -7.29
N ARG A 26 15.33 -5.25 -5.98
CA ARG A 26 14.25 -5.01 -5.03
C ARG A 26 14.36 -3.61 -4.44
N ALA A 27 13.26 -2.87 -4.45
CA ALA A 27 13.15 -1.61 -3.74
C ALA A 27 11.92 -1.59 -2.82
N VAL A 28 12.04 -0.84 -1.74
CA VAL A 28 10.97 -0.59 -0.78
C VAL A 28 10.75 0.91 -0.70
N PHE A 29 9.49 1.30 -0.74
CA PHE A 29 9.01 2.66 -0.70
C PHE A 29 7.98 2.81 0.41
N GLU A 30 7.99 3.96 1.07
CA GLU A 30 7.00 4.31 2.09
C GLU A 30 6.21 5.52 1.61
N GLY A 31 4.92 5.55 1.94
CA GLY A 31 4.05 6.62 1.49
C GLY A 31 2.67 6.57 2.09
N LEU A 32 1.78 7.34 1.48
CA LEU A 32 0.38 7.47 1.91
C LEU A 32 -0.55 7.13 0.75
N VAL A 33 -1.67 6.48 1.07
CA VAL A 33 -2.75 6.30 0.09
C VAL A 33 -3.39 7.64 -0.22
N ARG A 34 -3.60 7.90 -1.51
CA ARG A 34 -4.35 9.06 -2.02
C ARG A 34 -5.79 8.67 -2.31
N ARG A 35 -5.97 7.53 -2.97
CA ARG A 35 -7.28 6.97 -3.35
C ARG A 35 -7.20 5.45 -3.36
N ALA A 36 -8.27 4.77 -2.97
CA ALA A 36 -8.42 3.33 -3.17
C ALA A 36 -9.89 3.02 -3.44
N ASP A 37 -10.15 2.32 -4.54
CA ASP A 37 -11.49 1.94 -4.99
C ASP A 37 -11.42 0.66 -5.84
N SER A 38 -12.54 0.27 -6.45
CA SER A 38 -12.61 -0.94 -7.28
C SER A 38 -11.80 -0.86 -8.58
N SER A 39 -11.37 0.34 -9.00
CA SER A 39 -10.52 0.54 -10.18
C SER A 39 -9.02 0.41 -9.88
N GLY A 40 -8.62 0.57 -8.62
CA GLY A 40 -7.22 0.50 -8.22
C GLY A 40 -6.86 1.32 -6.99
N VAL A 41 -5.56 1.49 -6.78
CA VAL A 41 -5.01 2.22 -5.63
C VAL A 41 -4.01 3.26 -6.12
N ALA A 42 -4.24 4.51 -5.76
CA ALA A 42 -3.32 5.62 -6.00
C ALA A 42 -2.61 6.01 -4.69
N MET A 43 -1.32 6.29 -4.77
CA MET A 43 -0.46 6.54 -3.60
C MET A 43 0.64 7.53 -3.88
N SER A 44 1.07 8.23 -2.83
CA SER A 44 2.15 9.19 -2.85
C SER A 44 3.32 8.69 -2.01
N LEU A 45 4.39 8.30 -2.67
CA LEU A 45 5.58 7.68 -2.10
C LEU A 45 6.70 8.70 -1.90
N ALA A 46 7.59 8.42 -0.95
CA ALA A 46 8.79 9.22 -0.77
C ALA A 46 9.67 9.18 -2.04
N PRO A 47 10.22 10.32 -2.49
CA PRO A 47 11.07 10.37 -3.66
C PRO A 47 12.35 9.57 -3.41
N ARG A 48 12.79 8.80 -4.42
CA ARG A 48 14.01 8.01 -4.39
C ARG A 48 14.63 7.97 -5.78
N ALA A 49 15.94 8.05 -5.87
CA ALA A 49 16.65 7.92 -7.14
C ALA A 49 16.39 6.52 -7.75
N GLY A 50 16.08 6.47 -9.04
CA GLY A 50 15.79 5.22 -9.74
C GLY A 50 14.40 4.62 -9.44
N ALA A 51 13.50 5.38 -8.80
CA ALA A 51 12.21 4.83 -8.37
C ALA A 51 11.23 4.57 -9.50
N VAL A 52 11.24 5.40 -10.55
CA VAL A 52 10.34 5.26 -11.71
C VAL A 52 10.70 4.00 -12.51
N GLU A 53 11.99 3.67 -12.59
CA GLU A 53 12.48 2.49 -13.28
C GLU A 53 12.09 1.20 -12.53
N VAL A 54 12.13 1.23 -11.20
CA VAL A 54 11.72 0.07 -10.38
C VAL A 54 10.21 -0.06 -10.28
N LEU A 55 9.48 1.04 -10.37
CA LEU A 55 8.02 1.09 -10.41
C LEU A 55 7.52 1.40 -11.83
N ALA A 56 8.17 0.82 -12.84
CA ALA A 56 7.73 0.99 -14.22
C ALA A 56 6.37 0.32 -14.44
N GLN A 57 5.65 0.76 -15.47
CA GLN A 57 4.38 0.15 -15.85
C GLN A 57 4.52 -1.36 -16.06
N GLY A 58 3.58 -2.14 -15.50
CA GLY A 58 3.56 -3.60 -15.57
C GLY A 58 4.35 -4.30 -14.45
N ILE A 59 5.20 -3.59 -13.69
CA ILE A 59 5.89 -4.17 -12.55
C ILE A 59 4.88 -4.56 -11.47
N ARG A 60 5.07 -5.74 -10.87
CA ARG A 60 4.27 -6.18 -9.72
C ARG A 60 4.78 -5.54 -8.44
N ALA A 61 3.86 -4.91 -7.72
CA ALA A 61 4.10 -4.31 -6.43
C ALA A 61 3.36 -5.10 -5.33
N LEU A 62 4.08 -5.41 -4.26
CA LEU A 62 3.54 -5.93 -3.02
C LEU A 62 3.31 -4.77 -2.06
N VAL A 63 2.04 -4.45 -1.82
CA VAL A 63 1.63 -3.37 -0.92
C VAL A 63 1.32 -3.95 0.45
N ARG A 64 1.77 -3.27 1.50
CA ARG A 64 1.50 -3.60 2.90
C ARG A 64 0.95 -2.39 3.63
N PHE A 65 -0.08 -2.59 4.44
CA PHE A 65 -0.66 -1.55 5.28
C PHE A 65 -1.24 -2.18 6.55
N ALA A 66 -1.38 -1.39 7.61
CA ALA A 66 -1.90 -1.87 8.88
C ALA A 66 -3.11 -1.04 9.33
N ASP A 67 -4.10 -1.71 9.90
CA ASP A 67 -5.29 -1.09 10.47
C ASP A 67 -5.58 -1.65 11.88
N GLN A 68 -6.82 -1.50 12.36
CA GLN A 68 -7.25 -2.05 13.64
C GLN A 68 -7.35 -3.58 13.63
N ALA A 69 -7.72 -4.19 12.50
CA ALA A 69 -7.91 -5.62 12.30
C ALA A 69 -6.57 -6.37 12.17
N GLY A 70 -5.54 -5.76 11.58
CA GLY A 70 -4.24 -6.39 11.49
C GLY A 70 -3.29 -5.76 10.48
N LEU A 71 -2.35 -6.58 10.01
CA LEU A 71 -1.49 -6.26 8.88
C LEU A 71 -2.12 -6.87 7.62
N HIS A 72 -2.29 -6.04 6.61
CA HIS A 72 -2.86 -6.40 5.31
C HIS A 72 -1.78 -6.30 4.24
N PHE A 73 -1.88 -7.16 3.24
CA PHE A 73 -1.04 -7.09 2.07
C PHE A 73 -1.78 -7.58 0.82
N PHE A 74 -1.45 -6.98 -0.32
CA PHE A 74 -1.96 -7.39 -1.62
C PHE A 74 -0.89 -7.17 -2.68
N GLU A 75 -1.02 -7.89 -3.79
CA GLU A 75 -0.22 -7.70 -4.99
C GLU A 75 -1.08 -7.04 -6.07
N ALA A 76 -0.50 -6.05 -6.74
CA ALA A 76 -1.11 -5.29 -7.82
C ALA A 76 -0.02 -4.84 -8.82
N SER A 77 -0.39 -4.66 -10.07
CA SER A 77 0.51 -4.20 -11.12
C SER A 77 0.54 -2.68 -11.18
N VAL A 78 1.71 -2.10 -11.40
CA VAL A 78 1.82 -0.66 -11.65
C VAL A 78 1.20 -0.32 -12.99
N VAL A 79 0.24 0.61 -12.97
CA VAL A 79 -0.38 1.20 -14.15
C VAL A 79 0.42 2.42 -14.59
N GLU A 80 0.80 3.27 -13.63
CA GLU A 80 1.51 4.52 -13.87
C GLU A 80 2.39 4.88 -12.68
N ALA A 81 3.57 5.45 -12.94
CA ALA A 81 4.43 6.05 -11.94
C ALA A 81 5.01 7.36 -12.46
N THR A 82 4.79 8.44 -11.73
CA THR A 82 5.14 9.81 -12.15
C THR A 82 6.02 10.45 -11.09
N ALA A 83 7.21 10.88 -11.51
CA ALA A 83 8.15 11.59 -10.64
C ALA A 83 7.78 13.07 -10.49
N GLY A 84 7.89 13.57 -9.27
CA GLY A 84 7.75 14.98 -8.91
C GLY A 84 8.41 15.25 -7.57
N GLU A 85 7.87 16.20 -6.80
CA GLU A 85 8.28 16.41 -5.39
C GLU A 85 8.09 15.14 -4.54
N ARG A 86 7.05 14.37 -4.88
CA ARG A 86 6.80 13.02 -4.41
C ARG A 86 6.61 12.10 -5.61
N LEU A 87 6.79 10.80 -5.40
CA LEU A 87 6.54 9.80 -6.43
C LEU A 87 5.07 9.38 -6.37
N GLU A 88 4.29 9.73 -7.39
CA GLU A 88 2.89 9.31 -7.49
C GLU A 88 2.81 7.99 -8.24
N VAL A 89 2.12 7.01 -7.67
CA VAL A 89 1.97 5.66 -8.26
C VAL A 89 0.50 5.28 -8.29
N VAL A 90 0.08 4.71 -9.42
CA VAL A 90 -1.23 4.12 -9.61
C VAL A 90 -1.07 2.62 -9.84
N LEU A 91 -1.76 1.81 -9.05
CA LEU A 91 -1.83 0.37 -9.18
C LEU A 91 -3.21 -0.04 -9.70
N ASP A 92 -3.26 -1.17 -10.40
CA ASP A 92 -4.50 -1.83 -10.79
C ASP A 92 -5.31 -2.31 -9.58
N ALA A 93 -6.55 -2.76 -9.85
CA ALA A 93 -7.37 -3.37 -8.83
C ALA A 93 -6.67 -4.63 -8.26
N PRO A 94 -6.52 -4.74 -6.93
CA PRO A 94 -5.79 -5.85 -6.35
C PRO A 94 -6.49 -7.18 -6.59
N SER A 95 -5.72 -8.21 -6.94
CA SER A 95 -6.21 -9.57 -7.18
C SER A 95 -6.72 -10.29 -5.91
N GLY A 96 -6.47 -9.70 -4.73
CA GLY A 96 -6.99 -10.14 -3.44
C GLY A 96 -6.18 -9.56 -2.28
N VAL A 97 -6.87 -9.25 -1.17
CA VAL A 97 -6.22 -8.74 0.05
C VAL A 97 -6.07 -9.88 1.06
N ARG A 98 -4.84 -10.15 1.47
CA ARG A 98 -4.53 -11.11 2.53
C ARG A 98 -4.34 -10.37 3.85
N THR A 99 -5.01 -10.84 4.88
CA THR A 99 -4.91 -10.30 6.23
C THR A 99 -4.11 -11.26 7.11
N ASN A 100 -3.05 -10.78 7.73
CA ASN A 100 -2.33 -11.51 8.76
C ASN A 100 -2.67 -10.92 10.14
N GLN A 101 -3.50 -11.62 10.90
CA GLN A 101 -3.75 -11.33 12.31
C GLN A 101 -2.60 -11.86 13.17
N ARG A 102 -1.48 -11.12 13.21
CA ARG A 102 -0.32 -11.48 14.04
C ARG A 102 -0.35 -10.85 15.44
N ARG A 103 -1.54 -10.60 16.01
CA ARG A 103 -1.67 -10.03 17.36
C ARG A 103 -1.86 -11.15 18.39
N ARG A 104 -0.79 -11.49 19.13
CA ARG A 104 -0.86 -12.42 20.28
C ARG A 104 -1.55 -11.81 21.51
N PHE A 105 -1.68 -10.49 21.58
CA PHE A 105 -2.29 -9.78 22.73
C PHE A 105 -3.12 -8.57 22.29
N MET A 106 -4.23 -8.33 23.00
CA MET A 106 -5.17 -7.24 22.76
C MET A 106 -4.59 -5.90 23.28
N ARG A 107 -4.61 -4.84 22.46
CA ARG A 107 -4.17 -3.49 22.87
C ARG A 107 -5.36 -2.74 23.49
N LEU A 108 -5.30 -2.48 24.79
CA LEU A 108 -6.27 -1.63 25.46
C LEU A 108 -6.00 -0.16 25.14
N ARG A 109 -6.93 0.53 24.47
CA ARG A 109 -6.86 1.98 24.26
C ARG A 109 -7.21 2.68 25.58
N MET A 110 -6.20 3.14 26.32
CA MET A 110 -6.44 4.00 27.48
C MET A 110 -6.64 5.45 27.03
N ARG A 111 -7.82 6.02 27.30
CA ARG A 111 -8.03 7.47 27.24
C ARG A 111 -7.48 8.07 28.53
N ARG A 112 -6.34 8.76 28.46
CA ARG A 112 -5.87 9.56 29.60
C ARG A 112 -6.71 10.84 29.67
N PRO A 113 -7.36 11.14 30.81
CA PRO A 113 -7.94 12.47 31.01
C PRO A 113 -6.80 13.48 31.11
N ILE A 114 -6.92 14.57 30.35
CA ILE A 114 -6.04 15.74 30.49
C ILE A 114 -6.59 16.49 31.70
N THR A 115 -5.84 16.49 32.81
CA THR A 115 -6.06 17.39 33.96
C THR A 115 -5.20 18.62 33.81
#